data_AF-Q70M46-F1
#
_entry.id   AF-Q70M46-F1
#
_cell.length_a   1.000
_cell.length_b   1.000
_cell.length_c   1.000
_cell.angle_alpha   90.00
_cell.angle_beta   90.00
_cell.angle_gamma   90.00
#
_symmetry.space_group_name_H-M   'P 1'
#
loop_
_entity.id
_entity.type
_entity.pdbx_description
1 polymer ?
#
loop_
_entity_poly.entity_id
_entity_poly.type
_entity_poly.pdbx_seq_one_letter_code
_entity_poly.pdbx_strand_id
1 'polypeptide(L)'
;TDAILLGGTTGVTESKVERILEACAAAEVPVYQEPSNLDNVVDAPRVDGYLVPTVLNAGDPFWLVGAHKESMHPWERTTTEAYIVLNPDATVATYTDADCDQTPADVAAYARTAEHLFGQEIVYLEYSGTLGDSAVLEAASDALEDATLFY
;
A
#
# COMPACT_ATOMS: atom_id res chain seq x y z
N THR A 1 -1.02 15.18 11.43
CA THR A 1 -0.78 13.78 11.06
C THR A 1 -1.69 12.94 11.88
N ASP A 2 -2.50 12.11 11.22
CA ASP A 2 -3.56 11.33 11.87
C ASP A 2 -3.11 9.90 12.21
N ALA A 3 -2.07 9.40 11.53
CA ALA A 3 -1.41 8.12 11.80
C ALA A 3 0.05 8.14 11.33
N ILE A 4 0.85 7.20 11.81
CA ILE A 4 2.21 6.93 11.31
C ILE A 4 2.18 5.59 10.59
N LEU A 5 2.63 5.54 9.34
CA LEU A 5 2.79 4.30 8.57
C LEU A 5 4.27 3.97 8.43
N LEU A 6 4.65 2.74 8.82
CA LEU A 6 6.00 2.21 8.65
C LEU A 6 6.03 1.33 7.41
N GLY A 7 6.42 1.90 6.28
CA GLY A 7 6.58 1.20 5.00
C GLY A 7 7.97 1.39 4.40
N GLY A 8 8.25 0.63 3.33
CA GLY A 8 9.48 0.77 2.56
C GLY A 8 9.72 -0.41 1.62
N THR A 9 10.26 -0.16 0.42
CA THR A 9 10.33 -1.18 -0.63
C THR A 9 11.48 -2.18 -0.46
N THR A 10 12.69 -1.73 -0.15
CA THR A 10 13.88 -2.58 -0.12
C THR A 10 14.70 -2.41 1.15
N GLY A 11 15.36 -3.48 1.59
CA GLY A 11 16.28 -3.45 2.74
C GLY A 11 15.59 -3.19 4.09
N VAL A 12 14.27 -3.41 4.18
CA VAL A 12 13.52 -3.41 5.44
C VAL A 12 13.86 -4.69 6.20
N THR A 13 14.28 -4.54 7.45
CA THR A 13 14.63 -5.65 8.35
C THR A 13 13.87 -5.49 9.65
N GLU A 14 13.56 -6.60 10.32
CA GLU A 14 12.91 -6.62 11.64
C GLU A 14 13.56 -5.62 12.62
N SER A 15 14.88 -5.68 12.78
CA SER A 15 15.63 -4.78 13.67
C SER A 15 15.51 -3.28 13.33
N LYS A 16 15.29 -2.93 12.06
CA LYS A 16 15.03 -1.54 11.66
C LYS A 16 13.61 -1.13 12.02
N VAL A 17 12.64 -2.02 11.78
CA VAL A 17 11.23 -1.78 12.13
C VAL A 17 11.09 -1.63 13.65
N GLU A 18 11.64 -2.55 14.44
CA GLU A 18 11.64 -2.48 15.91
C GLU A 18 12.20 -1.15 16.42
N ARG A 19 13.34 -0.72 15.89
CA ARG A 19 13.96 0.57 16.26
C ARG A 19 13.05 1.77 15.95
N ILE A 20 12.30 1.74 14.85
CA ILE A 20 11.35 2.81 14.52
C ILE A 20 10.14 2.74 15.47
N LEU A 21 9.63 1.54 15.76
CA LEU A 21 8.53 1.34 16.71
C LEU A 21 8.89 1.84 18.12
N GLU A 22 10.13 1.60 18.58
CA GLU A 22 10.65 2.19 19.83
C GLU A 22 10.65 3.72 19.78
N ALA A 23 11.06 4.32 18.67
CA ALA A 23 11.02 5.78 18.50
C ALA A 23 9.58 6.32 18.47
N CYS A 24 8.62 5.51 18.01
CA CYS A 24 7.19 5.82 18.02
C CYS A 24 6.50 5.54 19.37
N ALA A 25 7.22 5.07 20.40
CA ALA A 25 6.61 4.68 21.68
C ALA A 25 5.73 5.77 22.31
N ALA A 26 6.13 7.05 22.19
CA ALA A 26 5.41 8.19 22.73
C ALA A 26 4.38 8.81 21.77
N ALA A 27 4.18 8.26 20.56
CA ALA A 27 3.25 8.81 19.60
C ALA A 27 1.79 8.67 20.10
N GLU A 28 1.03 9.76 20.04
CA GLU A 28 -0.38 9.79 20.47
C GLU A 28 -1.36 9.41 19.34
N VAL A 29 -0.83 9.11 18.15
CA VAL A 29 -1.58 8.67 16.97
C VAL A 29 -1.33 7.19 16.69
N PRO A 30 -2.27 6.49 16.02
CA PRO A 30 -2.07 5.11 15.59
C PRO A 30 -0.80 4.92 14.76
N VAL A 31 -0.16 3.77 14.93
CA VAL A 31 1.05 3.36 14.21
C VAL A 31 0.74 2.08 13.44
N TYR A 32 0.74 2.18 12.12
CA TYR A 32 0.51 1.06 11.22
C TYR A 32 1.83 0.57 10.62
N GLN A 33 1.89 -0.71 10.33
CA GLN A 33 2.97 -1.28 9.54
C GLN A 33 2.48 -1.63 8.14
N GLU A 34 3.29 -1.32 7.13
CA GLU A 34 3.11 -1.77 5.75
C GLU A 34 4.18 -2.82 5.42
N PRO A 35 3.85 -4.13 5.47
CA PRO A 35 4.81 -5.18 5.17
C PRO A 35 5.12 -5.24 3.68
N SER A 36 6.39 -5.07 3.33
CA SER A 36 6.86 -5.16 1.94
C SER A 36 7.48 -6.50 1.55
N ASN A 37 7.63 -7.43 2.50
CA ASN A 37 8.03 -8.81 2.22
C ASN A 37 7.58 -9.77 3.35
N LEU A 38 7.74 -11.07 3.12
CA LEU A 38 7.26 -12.12 4.03
C LEU A 38 7.96 -12.10 5.41
N ASP A 39 9.18 -11.59 5.46
CA ASP A 39 10.07 -11.71 6.62
C ASP A 39 10.06 -10.47 7.53
N ASN A 40 9.27 -9.44 7.20
CA ASN A 40 9.33 -8.15 7.89
C ASN A 40 8.09 -7.78 8.69
N VAL A 41 7.12 -8.67 8.86
CA VAL A 41 5.97 -8.44 9.75
C VAL A 41 6.46 -8.48 11.21
N VAL A 42 6.40 -7.36 11.92
CA VAL A 42 6.82 -7.27 13.33
C VAL A 42 5.59 -7.10 14.21
N ASP A 43 5.22 -8.16 14.93
CA ASP A 43 4.11 -8.10 15.88
C ASP A 43 4.56 -7.53 17.22
N ALA A 44 4.42 -6.21 17.36
CA ALA A 44 4.74 -5.48 18.59
C ALA A 44 3.51 -4.77 19.14
N PRO A 45 3.42 -4.56 20.48
CA PRO A 45 2.31 -3.85 21.11
C PRO A 45 2.05 -2.43 20.58
N ARG A 46 3.08 -1.80 19.95
CA ARG A 46 2.99 -0.46 19.38
C ARG A 46 2.37 -0.44 17.98
N VAL A 47 2.32 -1.56 17.28
CA VAL A 47 1.67 -1.67 15.97
C VAL A 47 0.18 -1.79 16.22
N ASP A 48 -0.60 -0.82 15.76
CA ASP A 48 -2.05 -0.77 15.91
C ASP A 48 -2.77 -1.63 14.85
N GLY A 49 -2.18 -1.75 13.66
CA GLY A 49 -2.65 -2.62 12.58
C GLY A 49 -1.66 -2.70 11.43
N TYR A 50 -2.05 -3.46 10.40
CA TYR A 50 -1.24 -3.68 9.22
C TYR A 50 -2.01 -3.21 8.00
N LEU A 51 -1.36 -2.40 7.16
CA LEU A 51 -1.86 -2.06 5.85
C LEU A 51 -1.09 -2.90 4.84
N VAL A 52 -1.78 -3.75 4.09
CA VAL A 52 -1.12 -4.76 3.24
C VAL A 52 -1.39 -4.41 1.76
N PRO A 53 -0.36 -3.98 1.02
CA PRO A 53 -0.50 -3.62 -0.39
C PRO A 53 -0.81 -4.82 -1.28
N THR A 54 -1.89 -4.71 -2.05
CA THR A 54 -2.17 -5.55 -3.22
C THR A 54 -1.99 -4.69 -4.47
N VAL A 55 -0.95 -4.98 -5.27
CA VAL A 55 -0.57 -4.14 -6.42
C VAL A 55 -1.36 -4.55 -7.65
N LEU A 56 -2.36 -3.76 -8.03
CA LEU A 56 -3.34 -4.13 -9.05
C LEU A 56 -2.79 -4.10 -10.47
N ASN A 57 -1.82 -3.21 -10.73
CA ASN A 57 -1.14 -3.07 -12.01
C ASN A 57 0.24 -3.74 -12.03
N ALA A 58 0.50 -4.71 -11.14
CA ALA A 58 1.72 -5.50 -11.18
C ALA A 58 1.77 -6.43 -12.40
N GLY A 59 2.94 -6.55 -13.03
CA GLY A 59 3.22 -7.51 -14.10
C GLY A 59 3.35 -8.94 -13.58
N ASP A 60 3.72 -9.12 -12.30
CA ASP A 60 3.80 -10.42 -11.64
C ASP A 60 2.61 -10.63 -10.67
N PRO A 61 1.77 -11.67 -10.87
CA PRO A 61 0.69 -12.05 -9.94
C PRO A 61 1.15 -12.32 -8.50
N PHE A 62 2.45 -12.50 -8.27
CA PHE A 62 3.04 -12.55 -6.95
C PHE A 62 2.63 -11.33 -6.10
N TRP A 63 2.64 -10.12 -6.67
CA TRP A 63 2.29 -8.88 -5.94
C TRP A 63 0.79 -8.62 -5.84
N LEU A 64 -0.01 -9.41 -6.55
CA LEU A 64 -1.47 -9.37 -6.46
C LEU A 64 -2.00 -10.35 -5.40
N VAL A 65 -1.42 -11.55 -5.30
CA VAL A 65 -1.92 -12.60 -4.40
C VAL A 65 -0.85 -13.55 -3.87
N GLY A 66 0.22 -13.79 -4.64
CA GLY A 66 1.24 -14.77 -4.29
C GLY A 66 1.93 -14.46 -2.96
N ALA A 67 2.30 -13.21 -2.73
CA ALA A 67 2.91 -12.75 -1.48
C ALA A 67 1.96 -12.99 -0.29
N HIS A 68 0.68 -12.60 -0.41
CA HIS A 68 -0.31 -12.78 0.66
C HIS A 68 -0.53 -14.24 1.05
N LYS A 69 -0.40 -15.16 0.09
CA LYS A 69 -0.49 -16.60 0.33
C LYS A 69 0.70 -17.15 1.14
N GLU A 70 1.88 -16.59 0.94
CA GLU A 70 3.12 -17.02 1.63
C GLU A 70 3.29 -16.31 2.98
N SER A 71 2.66 -15.15 3.17
CA SER A 71 2.72 -14.36 4.40
C SER A 71 1.81 -14.92 5.51
N MET A 72 2.30 -14.82 6.75
CA MET A 72 1.49 -15.04 7.94
C MET A 72 1.03 -13.67 8.50
N HIS A 73 -0.08 -13.14 8.01
CA HIS A 73 -0.63 -11.87 8.50
C HIS A 73 -1.60 -12.10 9.68
N PRO A 74 -1.59 -11.25 10.72
CA PRO A 74 -2.64 -11.24 11.73
C PRO A 74 -3.90 -10.58 11.15
N TRP A 75 -4.65 -11.37 10.37
CA TRP A 75 -5.77 -10.92 9.54
C TRP A 75 -6.84 -10.12 10.29
N GLU A 76 -7.02 -10.33 11.60
CA GLU A 76 -7.96 -9.58 12.42
C GLU A 76 -7.61 -8.09 12.57
N ARG A 77 -6.37 -7.73 12.23
CA ARG A 77 -5.80 -6.37 12.34
C ARG A 77 -5.23 -5.88 11.01
N THR A 78 -5.58 -6.55 9.91
CA THR A 78 -5.08 -6.25 8.57
C THR A 78 -6.18 -5.58 7.75
N THR A 79 -5.83 -4.45 7.13
CA THR A 79 -6.60 -3.81 6.08
C THR A 79 -5.78 -3.89 4.79
N THR A 80 -6.41 -4.22 3.66
CA THR A 80 -5.71 -4.28 2.37
C THR A 80 -5.75 -2.93 1.67
N GLU A 81 -4.68 -2.61 0.96
CA GLU A 81 -4.56 -1.38 0.17
C GLU A 81 -4.47 -1.74 -1.30
N ALA A 82 -5.34 -1.17 -2.11
CA ALA A 82 -5.33 -1.38 -3.55
C ALA A 82 -4.30 -0.44 -4.18
N TYR A 83 -3.08 -0.92 -4.37
CA TYR A 83 -1.98 -0.13 -4.91
C TYR A 83 -2.11 -0.01 -6.43
N ILE A 84 -1.99 1.23 -6.91
CA ILE A 84 -1.85 1.57 -8.32
C ILE A 84 -0.55 2.35 -8.44
N VAL A 85 0.52 1.68 -8.90
CA VAL A 85 1.86 2.26 -9.01
C VAL A 85 1.98 3.04 -10.31
N LEU A 86 2.31 4.33 -10.22
CA LEU A 86 2.18 5.27 -11.33
C LEU A 86 3.47 6.04 -11.66
N ASN A 87 4.53 5.87 -10.86
CA ASN A 87 5.85 6.38 -11.20
C ASN A 87 6.76 5.25 -11.75
N PRO A 88 7.05 5.19 -13.07
CA PRO A 88 7.90 4.16 -13.65
C PRO A 88 9.36 4.21 -13.18
N ASP A 89 9.84 5.37 -12.70
CA ASP A 89 11.20 5.55 -12.21
C ASP A 89 11.36 5.10 -10.73
N ALA A 90 10.27 4.73 -10.06
CA ALA A 90 10.30 4.34 -8.66
C ALA A 90 10.87 2.93 -8.45
N THR A 91 11.55 2.73 -7.31
CA THR A 91 12.02 1.40 -6.92
C THR A 91 10.86 0.41 -6.79
N VAL A 92 9.70 0.85 -6.31
CA VAL A 92 8.49 0.01 -6.22
C VAL A 92 8.01 -0.45 -7.59
N ALA A 93 8.01 0.42 -8.61
CA ALA A 93 7.62 0.04 -9.97
C ALA A 93 8.51 -1.07 -10.54
N THR A 94 9.82 -0.95 -10.37
CA THR A 94 10.76 -2.01 -10.78
C THR A 94 10.59 -3.28 -9.97
N TYR A 95 10.36 -3.16 -8.65
CA TYR A 95 10.25 -4.30 -7.75
C TYR A 95 8.98 -5.13 -8.00
N THR A 96 7.88 -4.47 -8.37
CA THR A 96 6.59 -5.10 -8.61
C THR A 96 6.31 -5.38 -10.08
N ASP A 97 7.26 -5.05 -10.97
CA ASP A 97 7.09 -5.06 -12.42
C ASP A 97 5.81 -4.32 -12.86
N ALA A 98 5.54 -3.16 -12.26
CA ALA A 98 4.26 -2.47 -12.45
C ALA A 98 4.14 -1.82 -13.83
N ASP A 99 3.00 -2.04 -14.48
CA ASP A 99 2.61 -1.32 -15.69
C ASP A 99 2.15 0.10 -15.33
N CYS A 100 3.07 1.05 -15.38
CA CYS A 100 2.81 2.44 -15.02
C CYS A 100 2.21 3.28 -16.15
N ASP A 101 2.05 2.75 -17.37
CA ASP A 101 1.46 3.47 -18.51
C ASP A 101 -0.08 3.44 -18.43
N GLN A 102 -0.63 4.06 -17.38
CA GLN A 102 -2.06 4.07 -17.08
C GLN A 102 -2.66 5.44 -17.36
N THR A 103 -3.74 5.45 -18.13
CA THR A 103 -4.53 6.68 -18.33
C THR A 103 -5.42 6.97 -17.11
N PRO A 104 -5.95 8.19 -16.95
CA PRO A 104 -6.93 8.47 -15.90
C PRO A 104 -8.14 7.52 -15.92
N ALA A 105 -8.55 7.07 -17.10
CA ALA A 105 -9.65 6.11 -17.23
C ALA A 105 -9.27 4.72 -16.74
N ASP A 106 -8.03 4.29 -16.95
CA ASP A 106 -7.53 2.99 -16.46
C ASP A 106 -7.42 3.00 -14.93
N VAL A 107 -6.91 4.10 -14.35
CA VAL A 107 -6.84 4.27 -12.90
C VAL A 107 -8.23 4.29 -12.26
N ALA A 108 -9.19 4.99 -12.86
CA ALA A 108 -10.59 4.96 -12.42
C ALA A 108 -11.20 3.54 -12.49
N ALA A 109 -10.83 2.75 -13.50
CA ALA A 109 -11.27 1.36 -13.62
C ALA A 109 -10.64 0.46 -12.54
N TYR A 110 -9.36 0.64 -12.23
CA TYR A 110 -8.71 -0.04 -11.11
C TYR A 110 -9.37 0.32 -9.77
N ALA A 111 -9.63 1.60 -9.51
CA ALA A 111 -10.28 2.08 -8.30
C ALA A 111 -11.67 1.42 -8.10
N ARG A 112 -12.51 1.41 -9.13
CA ARG A 112 -13.82 0.72 -9.10
C ARG A 112 -13.69 -0.78 -8.89
N THR A 113 -12.67 -1.39 -9.49
CA THR A 113 -12.43 -2.83 -9.33
C THR A 113 -12.03 -3.13 -7.88
N ALA A 114 -11.14 -2.34 -7.30
CA ALA A 114 -10.74 -2.46 -5.90
C ALA A 114 -11.94 -2.38 -4.95
N GLU A 115 -12.76 -1.34 -5.11
CA GLU A 115 -13.91 -1.09 -4.24
C GLU A 115 -15.03 -2.12 -4.46
N HIS A 116 -15.51 -2.30 -5.68
CA HIS A 116 -16.73 -3.08 -5.91
C HIS A 116 -16.48 -4.58 -6.08
N LEU A 117 -15.37 -4.98 -6.71
CA LEU A 117 -15.09 -6.40 -6.95
C LEU A 117 -14.38 -7.02 -5.75
N PHE A 118 -13.40 -6.33 -5.18
CA PHE A 118 -12.58 -6.86 -4.09
C PHE A 118 -13.02 -6.36 -2.71
N GLY A 119 -13.87 -5.33 -2.62
CA GLY A 119 -14.34 -4.81 -1.34
C GLY A 119 -13.23 -4.11 -0.55
N GLN A 120 -12.20 -3.58 -1.22
CA GLN A 120 -11.10 -2.90 -0.57
C GLN A 120 -11.53 -1.52 -0.09
N GLU A 121 -11.22 -1.20 1.16
CA GLU A 121 -11.59 0.06 1.81
C GLU A 121 -10.59 1.19 1.51
N ILE A 122 -9.41 0.85 0.98
CA ILE A 122 -8.34 1.80 0.66
C ILE A 122 -7.87 1.56 -0.78
N VAL A 123 -7.80 2.63 -1.57
CA VAL A 123 -7.10 2.68 -2.85
C VAL A 123 -5.94 3.65 -2.72
N TYR A 124 -4.73 3.22 -3.07
CA TYR A 124 -3.51 4.01 -2.94
C TYR A 124 -2.91 4.30 -4.31
N LEU A 125 -2.86 5.58 -4.70
CA LEU A 125 -2.11 6.04 -5.87
C LEU A 125 -0.64 6.27 -5.51
N GLU A 126 0.23 5.35 -5.95
CA GLU A 126 1.63 5.32 -5.54
C GLU A 126 2.52 6.02 -6.59
N TYR A 127 2.92 7.26 -6.29
CA TYR A 127 3.77 8.11 -7.12
C TYR A 127 5.20 8.30 -6.56
N SER A 128 5.65 7.41 -5.67
CA SER A 128 6.94 7.42 -4.97
C SER A 128 8.06 8.15 -5.71
N GLY A 129 8.52 9.27 -5.15
CA GLY A 129 9.63 10.05 -5.70
C GLY A 129 9.25 11.16 -6.70
N THR A 130 7.96 11.31 -7.05
CA THR A 130 7.47 12.42 -7.87
C THR A 130 6.11 12.93 -7.39
N LEU A 131 5.71 14.12 -7.86
CA LEU A 131 4.35 14.59 -7.74
C LEU A 131 3.51 13.92 -8.84
N GLY A 132 2.39 13.33 -8.46
CA GLY A 132 1.41 12.73 -9.37
C GLY A 132 0.56 13.73 -10.14
N ASP A 133 -0.08 13.22 -11.17
CA ASP A 133 -0.95 13.99 -12.06
C ASP A 133 -2.31 14.23 -11.40
N SER A 134 -2.71 15.50 -11.29
CA SER A 134 -4.00 15.89 -10.73
C SER A 134 -5.19 15.28 -11.47
N ALA A 135 -5.08 15.07 -12.79
CA ALA A 135 -6.16 14.47 -13.57
C ALA A 135 -6.35 12.98 -13.22
N VAL A 136 -5.27 12.28 -12.87
CA VAL A 136 -5.34 10.89 -12.42
C VAL A 136 -5.93 10.82 -11.01
N LEU A 137 -5.52 11.72 -10.12
CA LEU A 137 -6.07 11.81 -8.77
C LEU A 137 -7.58 12.12 -8.77
N GLU A 138 -8.02 13.07 -9.59
CA GLU A 138 -9.43 13.42 -9.76
C GLU A 138 -10.22 12.23 -10.32
N ALA A 139 -9.70 11.55 -11.35
CA ALA A 139 -10.37 10.38 -11.93
C ALA A 139 -10.51 9.22 -10.94
N ALA A 140 -9.50 8.97 -10.10
CA ALA A 140 -9.61 7.97 -9.03
C ALA A 140 -10.63 8.38 -7.98
N SER A 141 -10.59 9.64 -7.52
CA SER A 141 -11.50 10.16 -6.50
C SER A 141 -12.97 10.13 -6.96
N ASP A 142 -13.23 10.50 -8.21
CA ASP A 142 -14.59 10.49 -8.79
C ASP A 142 -15.12 9.08 -9.04
N ALA A 143 -14.23 8.08 -9.08
CA ALA A 143 -14.57 6.70 -9.35
C ALA A 143 -14.95 5.90 -8.10
N LEU A 144 -14.59 6.39 -6.91
CA LEU A 144 -14.87 5.76 -5.62
C LEU A 144 -16.14 6.31 -4.99
N GLU A 145 -16.89 5.44 -4.29
CA GLU A 145 -18.10 5.84 -3.55
C GLU A 145 -17.85 5.88 -2.03
N ASP A 146 -17.19 4.85 -1.49
CA ASP A 146 -17.01 4.63 -0.05
C ASP A 146 -15.53 4.44 0.35
N ALA A 147 -14.70 3.87 -0.53
CA ALA A 147 -13.30 3.61 -0.27
C ALA A 147 -12.52 4.92 -0.12
N THR A 148 -11.53 4.91 0.76
CA THR A 148 -10.66 6.07 0.99
C THR A 148 -9.51 6.06 -0.02
N LEU A 149 -9.29 7.20 -0.67
CA LEU A 149 -8.17 7.41 -1.58
C LEU A 149 -6.94 7.91 -0.83
N PHE A 150 -5.83 7.19 -0.92
CA PHE A 150 -4.50 7.59 -0.42
C PHE A 150 -3.62 8.07 -1.58
N TYR A 151 -2.83 9.11 -1.32
CA TYR A 151 -1.88 9.73 -2.25
C TYR A 151 -0.80 10.51 -1.48
#